data_AF-B8A3T1-F1
#
_entry.id   AF-B8A3T1-F1
#
_cell.length_a   1.000
_cell.length_b   1.000
_cell.length_c   1.000
_cell.angle_alpha   90.00
_cell.angle_beta   90.00
_cell.angle_gamma   90.00
#
_symmetry.space_group_name_H-M   'P 1'
#
loop_
_entity.id
_entity.type
_entity.pdbx_description
1 polymer ?
#
loop_
_entity_poly.entity_id
_entity_poly.type
_entity_poly.pdbx_seq_one_letter_code
_entity_poly.pdbx_strand_id
1 'polypeptide(L)'
;MLMNCEAAELLQEIHEHMAILSEDPKIKIPESFDKAFQYSKDGNHFTTASSVKQAIEPLKKCGVSDGEICMIANIGPETVEEVYALVPSLKANRSAIEGSVTEVLTALANIKAAK
;
A
#
# COMPACT_ATOMS: atom_id res chain seq x y z
N MET A 1 -5.83 -1.67 -8.13
CA MET A 1 -5.60 -2.49 -6.91
C MET A 1 -5.61 -1.56 -5.70
N LEU A 2 -5.92 -2.05 -4.50
CA LEU A 2 -5.81 -1.28 -3.25
C LEU A 2 -4.51 -1.63 -2.54
N MET A 3 -3.80 -0.62 -2.05
CA MET A 3 -2.64 -0.77 -1.17
C MET A 3 -3.09 -1.15 0.25
N ASN A 4 -2.20 -1.73 1.06
CA ASN A 4 -2.49 -2.12 2.44
C ASN A 4 -2.93 -0.92 3.28
N CYS A 5 -2.33 0.26 3.08
CA CYS A 5 -2.74 1.49 3.75
C CYS A 5 -4.18 1.92 3.39
N GLU A 6 -4.56 1.84 2.11
CA GLU A 6 -5.93 2.13 1.66
C GLU A 6 -6.92 1.11 2.21
N ALA A 7 -6.54 -0.17 2.20
CA ALA A 7 -7.36 -1.23 2.77
C ALA A 7 -7.54 -1.05 4.28
N ALA A 8 -6.49 -0.65 5.00
CA ALA A 8 -6.56 -0.40 6.43
C ALA A 8 -7.49 0.77 6.79
N GLU A 9 -7.40 1.88 6.05
CA GLU A 9 -8.29 3.03 6.24
C GLU A 9 -9.76 2.65 5.95
N LEU A 10 -10.03 1.97 4.83
CA LEU A 10 -11.38 1.52 4.49
C LEU A 10 -11.95 0.51 5.51
N LEU A 11 -11.15 -0.46 5.94
CA LEU A 11 -11.57 -1.46 6.92
C LEU A 11 -11.77 -0.84 8.30
N GLN A 12 -10.99 0.19 8.68
CA GLN A 12 -11.19 0.95 9.91
C GLN A 12 -12.54 1.67 9.88
N GLU A 13 -12.88 2.36 8.79
CA GLU A 13 -14.19 3.00 8.63
C GLU A 13 -15.31 1.98 8.73
N ILE A 14 -15.19 0.82 8.07
CA ILE A 14 -16.21 -0.23 8.14
C ILE A 14 -16.33 -0.77 9.58
N HIS A 15 -15.20 -1.02 10.25
CA HIS A 15 -15.18 -1.52 11.62
C HIS A 15 -15.89 -0.56 12.59
N GLU A 16 -15.72 0.76 12.43
CA GLU A 16 -16.40 1.76 13.23
C GLU A 16 -17.93 1.72 13.07
N HIS A 17 -18.42 1.48 11.84
CA HIS A 17 -19.84 1.29 11.59
C HIS A 17 -20.35 -0.08 12.08
N MET A 18 -19.50 -1.11 12.08
CA MET A 18 -19.85 -2.45 12.54
C MET A 18 -20.16 -2.52 14.03
N ALA A 19 -19.59 -1.64 14.85
CA ALA A 19 -19.94 -1.56 16.28
C ALA A 19 -21.45 -1.36 16.48
N ILE A 20 -22.08 -0.50 15.67
CA ILE A 20 -23.52 -0.25 15.69
C ILE A 20 -24.30 -1.48 15.18
N LEU A 21 -23.82 -2.09 14.09
CA LEU A 21 -24.49 -3.26 13.49
C LEU A 21 -24.43 -4.51 14.37
N SER A 22 -23.41 -4.61 15.23
CA SER A 22 -23.23 -5.74 16.15
C SER A 22 -24.29 -5.82 17.26
N GLU A 23 -25.07 -4.75 17.46
CA GLU A 23 -26.23 -4.73 18.36
C GLU A 23 -27.38 -5.60 17.84
N ASP A 24 -27.46 -5.85 16.52
CA ASP A 24 -28.44 -6.78 15.94
C ASP A 24 -27.85 -8.21 15.89
N PRO A 25 -28.36 -9.16 16.70
CA PRO A 25 -27.86 -10.53 16.74
C PRO A 25 -28.06 -11.32 15.44
N LYS A 26 -28.83 -10.79 14.48
CA LYS A 26 -28.99 -11.40 13.15
C LYS A 26 -27.85 -11.06 12.19
N ILE A 27 -27.11 -9.98 12.46
CA ILE A 27 -25.95 -9.58 11.68
C ILE A 27 -24.74 -10.32 12.20
N LYS A 28 -24.08 -11.08 11.32
CA LYS A 28 -22.85 -11.81 11.64
C LYS A 28 -21.69 -11.20 10.87
N ILE A 29 -20.71 -10.69 11.59
CA ILE A 29 -19.45 -10.22 11.00
C ILE A 29 -18.62 -11.45 10.61
N PRO A 30 -18.14 -11.55 9.35
CA PRO A 30 -17.29 -12.65 8.94
C PRO A 30 -15.93 -12.63 9.66
N GLU A 31 -15.43 -13.79 10.10
CA GLU A 31 -14.09 -13.92 10.72
C GLU A 31 -12.96 -13.42 9.79
N SER A 32 -13.16 -13.50 8.47
CA SER A 32 -12.23 -12.97 7.49
C SER A 32 -12.07 -11.46 7.55
N PHE A 33 -13.07 -10.73 8.07
CA PHE A 33 -13.01 -9.28 8.22
C PHE A 33 -11.92 -8.88 9.21
N ASP A 34 -11.97 -9.43 10.43
CA ASP A 34 -10.99 -9.11 11.47
C ASP A 34 -9.57 -9.49 11.03
N LYS A 35 -9.43 -10.64 10.35
CA LYS A 35 -8.13 -11.09 9.80
C LYS A 35 -7.60 -10.14 8.74
N ALA A 36 -8.45 -9.72 7.79
CA ALA A 36 -8.05 -8.78 6.74
C ALA A 36 -7.72 -7.40 7.33
N PHE A 37 -8.48 -6.96 8.32
CA PHE A 37 -8.27 -5.69 8.99
C PHE A 37 -6.94 -5.68 9.76
N GLN A 38 -6.68 -6.71 10.58
CA GLN A 38 -5.42 -6.86 11.28
C GLN A 38 -4.23 -6.93 10.31
N TYR A 39 -4.34 -7.76 9.27
CA TYR A 39 -3.30 -7.88 8.23
C TYR A 39 -2.99 -6.53 7.57
N SER A 40 -4.02 -5.76 7.22
CA SER A 40 -3.85 -4.46 6.57
C SER A 40 -3.18 -3.42 7.47
N LYS A 41 -3.42 -3.48 8.80
CA LYS A 41 -2.78 -2.60 9.78
C LYS A 41 -1.32 -2.98 10.02
N ASP A 42 -1.05 -4.27 10.24
CA ASP A 42 0.30 -4.76 10.54
C ASP A 42 1.23 -4.69 9.30
N GLY A 43 0.65 -4.91 8.12
CA GLY A 43 1.34 -4.83 6.84
C GLY A 43 1.43 -3.42 6.26
N ASN A 44 1.03 -2.37 7.00
CA ASN A 44 1.17 -0.99 6.56
C ASN A 44 2.49 -0.39 7.10
N HIS A 45 3.34 0.06 6.17
CA HIS A 45 4.63 0.68 6.50
C HIS A 45 4.60 2.21 6.54
N PHE A 46 3.45 2.82 6.21
CA PHE A 46 3.36 4.25 5.92
C PHE A 46 2.29 4.95 6.75
N THR A 47 2.43 6.28 6.90
CA THR A 47 1.59 7.08 7.80
C THR A 47 0.14 7.23 7.31
N THR A 48 -0.08 7.58 6.04
CA THR A 48 -1.43 7.71 5.46
C THR A 48 -1.46 7.24 4.01
N ALA A 49 -2.61 6.72 3.57
CA ALA A 49 -2.79 6.28 2.18
C ALA A 49 -2.67 7.44 1.18
N SER A 50 -3.11 8.64 1.58
CA SER A 50 -3.02 9.85 0.75
C SER A 50 -1.56 10.23 0.44
N SER A 51 -0.67 10.15 1.44
CA SER A 51 0.75 10.44 1.27
C SER A 51 1.43 9.39 0.40
N VAL A 52 1.07 8.12 0.56
CA VAL A 52 1.59 7.04 -0.32
C VAL A 52 1.16 7.26 -1.76
N LYS A 53 -0.12 7.56 -2.01
CA LYS A 53 -0.63 7.90 -3.36
C LYS A 53 0.13 9.04 -4.01
N GLN A 54 0.45 10.08 -3.24
CA GLN A 54 1.22 11.20 -3.75
C GLN A 54 2.66 10.78 -4.08
N ALA A 55 3.30 9.98 -3.22
CA ALA A 55 4.66 9.51 -3.41
C ALA A 55 4.84 8.60 -4.64
N ILE A 56 3.85 7.75 -4.95
CA ILE A 56 3.92 6.77 -6.05
C ILE A 56 3.46 7.31 -7.42
N GLU A 57 2.82 8.49 -7.46
CA GLU A 57 2.29 9.09 -8.70
C GLU A 57 3.32 9.22 -9.85
N PRO A 58 4.62 9.50 -9.60
CA PRO A 58 5.63 9.50 -10.67
C PRO A 58 5.73 8.17 -11.42
N LEU A 59 5.64 7.02 -10.74
CA LEU A 59 5.71 5.70 -11.39
C LEU A 59 4.53 5.46 -12.32
N LYS A 60 3.34 5.95 -11.94
CA LYS A 60 2.14 5.86 -12.77
C LYS A 60 2.31 6.60 -14.09
N LYS A 61 2.97 7.76 -14.07
CA LYS A 61 3.30 8.54 -15.28
C LYS A 61 4.34 7.85 -16.17
N CYS A 62 5.17 6.99 -15.59
CA CYS A 62 6.14 6.15 -16.32
C CYS A 62 5.52 4.86 -16.90
N GLY A 63 4.20 4.66 -16.77
CA GLY A 63 3.51 3.49 -17.29
C GLY A 63 3.68 2.23 -16.44
N VAL A 64 4.15 2.35 -15.19
CA VAL A 64 4.16 1.26 -14.23
C VAL A 64 2.71 0.89 -13.88
N SER A 65 2.40 -0.39 -13.90
CA SER A 65 1.04 -0.87 -13.66
C SER A 65 0.61 -0.73 -12.20
N ASP A 66 -0.69 -0.64 -11.95
CA ASP A 66 -1.25 -0.58 -10.59
C ASP A 66 -0.80 -1.76 -9.70
N GLY A 67 -0.57 -2.94 -10.29
CA GLY A 67 -0.11 -4.12 -9.54
C GLY A 67 1.35 -4.03 -9.11
N GLU A 68 2.21 -3.52 -9.99
CA GLU A 68 3.62 -3.27 -9.67
C GLU A 68 3.76 -2.15 -8.64
N ILE A 69 3.00 -1.08 -8.80
CA ILE A 69 2.88 0.01 -7.82
C ILE A 69 2.44 -0.53 -6.46
N CYS A 70 1.40 -1.37 -6.44
CA CYS A 70 0.87 -1.96 -5.21
C CYS A 70 1.92 -2.84 -4.52
N MET A 71 2.72 -3.61 -5.27
CA MET A 71 3.83 -4.37 -4.69
C MET A 71 4.87 -3.47 -4.01
N ILE A 72 5.31 -2.41 -4.70
CA ILE A 72 6.30 -1.46 -4.15
C ILE A 72 5.74 -0.78 -2.90
N ALA A 73 4.51 -0.28 -2.97
CA ALA A 73 3.86 0.44 -1.88
C ALA A 73 3.42 -0.45 -0.70
N ASN A 74 3.29 -1.75 -0.88
CA ASN A 74 2.98 -2.66 0.24
C ASN A 74 4.23 -3.24 0.90
N ILE A 75 5.31 -3.43 0.15
CA ILE A 75 6.56 -4.02 0.68
C ILE A 75 7.47 -2.92 1.24
N GLY A 76 7.45 -1.72 0.65
CA GLY A 76 8.28 -0.59 1.09
C GLY A 76 9.78 -0.83 0.93
N PRO A 77 10.26 -1.20 -0.27
CA PRO A 77 11.69 -1.37 -0.54
C PRO A 77 12.48 -0.09 -0.24
N GLU A 78 13.76 -0.25 0.04
CA GLU A 78 14.67 0.84 0.42
C GLU A 78 15.67 1.17 -0.69
N THR A 79 15.88 0.23 -1.61
CA THR A 79 16.84 0.38 -2.71
C THR A 79 16.19 0.13 -4.07
N VAL A 80 16.79 0.72 -5.10
CA VAL A 80 16.41 0.49 -6.50
C VAL A 80 16.55 -1.00 -6.86
N GLU A 81 17.60 -1.64 -6.33
CA GLU A 81 17.89 -3.06 -6.51
C GLU A 81 16.79 -3.94 -5.92
N GLU A 82 16.26 -3.60 -4.74
CA GLU A 82 15.11 -4.29 -4.15
C GLU A 82 13.85 -4.12 -5.00
N VAL A 83 13.58 -2.92 -5.51
CA VAL A 83 12.44 -2.69 -6.42
C VAL A 83 12.53 -3.62 -7.63
N TYR A 84 13.70 -3.71 -8.27
CA TYR A 84 13.88 -4.60 -9.43
C TYR A 84 13.91 -6.09 -9.06
N ALA A 85 14.32 -6.45 -7.84
CA ALA A 85 14.21 -7.82 -7.35
C ALA A 85 12.75 -8.23 -7.15
N LEU A 86 11.94 -7.33 -6.57
CA LEU A 86 10.52 -7.52 -6.29
C LEU A 86 9.66 -7.46 -7.55
N VAL A 87 10.02 -6.58 -8.49
CA VAL A 87 9.25 -6.32 -9.72
C VAL A 87 10.14 -6.49 -10.96
N PRO A 88 10.47 -7.73 -11.35
CA PRO A 88 11.42 -7.98 -12.44
C PRO A 88 11.00 -7.42 -13.81
N SER A 89 9.69 -7.26 -14.04
CA SER A 89 9.14 -6.66 -15.27
C SER A 89 9.64 -5.23 -15.52
N LEU A 90 9.97 -4.49 -14.47
CA LEU A 90 10.50 -3.12 -14.57
C LEU A 90 11.94 -3.07 -15.11
N LYS A 91 12.68 -4.18 -15.07
CA LYS A 91 14.07 -4.24 -15.57
C LYS A 91 14.17 -3.93 -17.06
N ALA A 92 13.13 -4.25 -17.84
CA ALA A 92 13.11 -4.03 -19.28
C ALA A 92 13.26 -2.53 -19.66
N ASN A 93 12.76 -1.64 -18.80
CA ASN A 93 12.78 -0.19 -19.01
C ASN A 93 13.63 0.54 -17.95
N ARG A 94 14.56 -0.17 -17.29
CA ARG A 94 15.34 0.34 -16.14
C ARG A 94 15.92 1.73 -16.38
N SER A 95 16.62 1.94 -17.51
CA SER A 95 17.25 3.23 -17.82
C SER A 95 16.26 4.40 -17.94
N ALA A 96 15.01 4.13 -18.31
CA ALA A 96 13.98 5.16 -18.48
C ALA A 96 13.25 5.49 -17.18
N ILE A 97 13.17 4.56 -16.22
CA ILE A 97 12.34 4.69 -15.02
C ILE A 97 13.14 4.80 -13.71
N GLU A 98 14.43 4.49 -13.71
CA GLU A 98 15.27 4.43 -12.50
C GLU A 98 15.28 5.75 -11.72
N GLY A 99 15.27 6.90 -12.42
CA GLY A 99 15.14 8.21 -11.79
C GLY A 99 13.86 8.34 -10.98
N SER A 100 12.71 8.00 -11.57
CA SER A 100 11.41 8.02 -10.89
C SER A 100 11.33 7.00 -9.76
N VAL A 101 11.93 5.81 -9.93
CA VAL A 101 12.04 4.82 -8.83
C VAL A 101 12.82 5.42 -7.66
N THR A 102 13.94 6.09 -7.91
CA THR A 102 14.77 6.73 -6.86
C THR A 102 14.01 7.85 -6.14
N GLU A 103 13.28 8.69 -6.89
CA GLU A 103 12.43 9.75 -6.33
C GLU A 103 11.32 9.18 -5.44
N VAL A 104 10.63 8.12 -5.91
CA VAL A 104 9.57 7.46 -5.14
C VAL A 104 10.14 6.82 -3.87
N LEU A 105 11.27 6.12 -3.93
CA LEU A 105 11.91 5.54 -2.75
C LEU A 105 12.26 6.61 -1.70
N THR A 106 12.77 7.75 -2.15
CA THR A 106 13.07 8.90 -1.28
C THR A 106 11.79 9.45 -0.64
N ALA A 107 10.73 9.62 -1.43
CA ALA A 107 9.44 10.10 -0.94
C ALA A 107 8.81 9.13 0.06
N LEU A 108 8.84 7.82 -0.23
CA LEU A 108 8.33 6.76 0.63
C LEU A 108 9.10 6.70 1.96
N ALA A 109 10.43 6.85 1.94
CA ALA A 109 11.24 6.87 3.15
C ALA A 109 10.85 8.00 4.12
N ASN A 110 10.46 9.17 3.58
CA ASN A 110 10.03 10.32 4.39
C ASN A 110 8.66 10.15 5.05
N ILE A 111 7.85 9.20 4.58
CA ILE A 111 6.49 8.96 5.08
C ILE A 111 6.35 7.59 5.75
N LYS A 112 7.47 6.89 6.00
CA LYS A 112 7.48 5.66 6.79
C LYS A 112 6.93 5.96 8.19
N ALA A 113 6.06 5.09 8.68
CA ALA A 113 5.61 5.15 10.06
C ALA A 113 6.78 4.84 11.00
N ALA A 114 6.86 5.54 12.14
CA ALA A 114 7.81 5.18 13.18
C ALA A 114 7.46 3.78 13.70
N LYS A 115 8.47 2.90 13.80
CA LYS A 115 8.33 1.57 14.40
C LYS A 115 8.23 1.66 15.91
#